data_AF-A0A6V8I9W2-F1
#
_entry.id   AF-A0A6V8I9W2-F1
#
_cell.length_a   1.000
_cell.length_b   1.000
_cell.length_c   1.000
_cell.angle_alpha   90.00
_cell.angle_beta   90.00
_cell.angle_gamma   90.00
#
_symmetry.space_group_name_H-M   'P 1'
#
loop_
_entity.id
_entity.type
_entity.pdbx_description
1 polymer ?
#
loop_
_entity_poly.entity_id
_entity_poly.type
_entity_poly.pdbx_seq_one_letter_code
_entity_poly.pdbx_strand_id
1 'polypeptide(L)'
;MSAILEDRPASFPGLATSHNHPAAISSRIGLLRAQNEILLQHAEALERYREACAASENPEGASAWHRLANLARNEAHWFSFRADVLEDSAKHILEPKKCA
;
A
#
# COMPACT_ATOMS: atom_id res chain seq x y z
N MET A 1 -56.31 22.40 -7.98
CA MET A 1 -56.23 21.91 -6.58
C MET A 1 -56.53 20.42 -6.65
N SER A 2 -55.64 19.46 -6.36
CA SER A 2 -54.41 19.48 -5.58
C SER A 2 -53.47 18.39 -6.11
N ALA A 3 -52.17 18.66 -6.10
CA ALA A 3 -51.14 17.66 -6.35
C ALA A 3 -51.09 16.68 -5.18
N ILE A 4 -51.21 15.38 -5.46
CA ILE A 4 -50.88 14.32 -4.50
C ILE A 4 -49.39 14.04 -4.69
N LEU A 5 -48.59 14.48 -3.72
CA LEU A 5 -47.18 14.16 -3.62
C LEU A 5 -47.07 12.67 -3.25
N GLU A 6 -46.77 11.83 -4.23
CA GLU A 6 -46.47 10.42 -4.00
C GLU A 6 -45.02 10.34 -3.52
N ASP A 7 -44.85 10.23 -2.20
CA ASP A 7 -43.57 10.06 -1.52
C ASP A 7 -42.99 8.69 -1.87
N ARG A 8 -42.27 8.65 -3.00
CA ARG A 8 -41.56 7.48 -3.47
C ARG A 8 -40.28 7.37 -2.63
N PRO A 9 -40.08 6.36 -1.77
CA PRO A 9 -38.80 6.20 -1.11
C PRO A 9 -37.75 6.02 -2.20
N ALA A 10 -36.75 6.90 -2.19
CA ALA A 10 -35.62 6.84 -3.09
C ALA A 10 -34.97 5.47 -2.95
N SER A 11 -35.22 4.59 -3.91
CA SER A 11 -34.44 3.38 -4.11
C SER A 11 -33.06 3.83 -4.56
N PHE A 12 -32.16 4.11 -3.61
CA PHE A 12 -30.75 4.30 -3.87
C PHE A 12 -30.13 2.93 -4.18
N PRO A 13 -29.76 2.62 -5.44
CA PRO A 13 -29.00 1.43 -5.75
C PRO A 13 -27.54 1.76 -5.45
N GLY A 14 -27.14 1.70 -4.18
CA GLY A 14 -25.84 2.21 -3.77
C GLY A 14 -25.19 1.54 -2.56
N LEU A 15 -25.79 0.49 -2.02
CA LEU A 15 -25.25 -0.27 -0.88
C LEU A 15 -25.32 -1.77 -1.17
N ALA A 16 -24.91 -2.17 -2.37
CA ALA A 16 -24.30 -3.48 -2.50
C ALA A 16 -22.98 -3.38 -1.73
N THR A 17 -23.04 -3.84 -0.48
CA THR A 17 -21.89 -4.13 0.36
C THR A 17 -20.83 -4.80 -0.51
N SER A 18 -19.78 -4.07 -0.87
CA SER A 18 -18.62 -4.64 -1.53
C SER A 18 -18.09 -5.69 -0.57
N HIS A 19 -18.38 -6.95 -0.86
CA HIS A 19 -17.82 -8.06 -0.12
C HIS A 19 -16.31 -7.92 -0.23
N ASN A 20 -15.67 -7.48 0.84
CA ASN A 20 -14.23 -7.57 1.02
C ASN A 20 -13.88 -9.06 1.01
N HIS A 21 -13.77 -9.63 -0.19
CA HIS A 21 -13.52 -11.05 -0.36
C HIS A 21 -12.13 -11.32 0.22
N PRO A 22 -11.95 -12.31 1.11
CA PRO A 22 -10.65 -12.63 1.71
C PRO A 22 -9.53 -12.74 0.67
N ALA A 23 -9.85 -13.29 -0.50
CA ALA A 23 -8.92 -13.37 -1.65
C ALA A 23 -8.48 -11.99 -2.18
N ALA A 24 -9.37 -10.98 -2.22
CA ALA A 24 -9.03 -9.63 -2.66
C ALA A 24 -8.10 -8.92 -1.68
N ILE A 25 -8.32 -9.09 -0.37
CA ILE A 25 -7.43 -8.57 0.67
C ILE A 25 -6.06 -9.24 0.59
N SER A 26 -6.02 -10.57 0.48
CA SER A 26 -4.77 -11.34 0.35
C SER A 26 -3.99 -10.93 -0.91
N SER A 27 -4.68 -10.73 -2.04
CA SER A 27 -4.06 -10.25 -3.28
C SER A 27 -3.46 -8.86 -3.11
N ARG A 28 -4.18 -7.96 -2.41
CA ARG A 28 -3.69 -6.60 -2.14
C ARG A 28 -2.47 -6.59 -1.23
N ILE A 29 -2.45 -7.41 -0.18
CA ILE A 29 -1.27 -7.58 0.70
C ILE A 29 -0.08 -8.07 -0.13
N GLY A 30 -0.28 -9.11 -0.96
CA GLY A 30 0.77 -9.64 -1.83
C GLY A 30 1.35 -8.57 -2.78
N LEU A 31 0.50 -7.74 -3.38
CA LEU A 31 0.95 -6.65 -4.24
C LEU A 31 1.78 -5.61 -3.48
N LEU A 32 1.38 -5.23 -2.26
CA LEU A 32 2.13 -4.27 -1.44
C LEU A 32 3.51 -4.83 -1.06
N ARG A 33 3.61 -6.12 -0.74
CA ARG A 33 4.89 -6.79 -0.46
C ARG A 33 5.79 -6.84 -1.71
N ALA A 34 5.22 -7.15 -2.87
CA ALA A 34 5.98 -7.13 -4.13
C ALA A 34 6.51 -5.72 -4.46
N GLN A 35 5.71 -4.68 -4.22
CA GLN A 35 6.14 -3.29 -4.38
C GLN A 35 7.27 -2.90 -3.42
N ASN A 36 7.19 -3.34 -2.16
CA ASN A 36 8.27 -3.19 -1.18
C ASN A 36 9.57 -3.82 -1.69
N GLU A 37 9.52 -5.07 -2.15
CA GLU A 37 10.70 -5.79 -2.62
C GLU A 37 11.34 -5.11 -3.84
N ILE A 38 10.54 -4.68 -4.82
CA ILE A 38 11.02 -3.96 -6.00
C ILE A 38 11.77 -2.68 -5.59
N LEU A 39 11.25 -1.93 -4.62
CA LEU A 39 11.90 -0.70 -4.16
C LEU A 39 13.19 -0.97 -3.38
N LEU A 40 13.27 -2.08 -2.63
CA LEU A 40 14.51 -2.48 -1.97
C LEU A 40 15.58 -2.86 -2.99
N GLN A 41 15.22 -3.65 -4.02
CA GLN A 41 16.13 -3.97 -5.13
C GLN A 41 16.57 -2.71 -5.88
N HIS A 42 15.66 -1.75 -6.08
CA HIS A 42 15.99 -0.46 -6.67
C HIS A 42 16.97 0.33 -5.80
N ALA A 43 16.77 0.37 -4.48
CA ALA A 43 17.69 1.02 -3.55
C ALA A 43 19.10 0.41 -3.59
N GLU A 44 19.22 -0.91 -3.71
CA GLU A 44 20.50 -1.59 -3.89
C GLU A 44 21.18 -1.22 -5.22
N ALA A 45 20.40 -1.09 -6.30
CA ALA A 45 20.93 -0.58 -7.57
C ALA A 45 21.47 0.85 -7.44
N LEU A 46 20.78 1.71 -6.68
CA LEU A 46 21.23 3.08 -6.41
C LEU A 46 22.53 3.14 -5.60
N GLU A 47 22.71 2.24 -4.62
CA GLU A 47 23.98 2.16 -3.88
C GLU A 47 25.16 1.77 -4.78
N ARG A 48 24.95 0.92 -5.80
CA ARG A 48 26.02 0.61 -6.77
C ARG A 48 26.46 1.85 -7.56
N TYR A 49 25.54 2.76 -7.91
CA TYR A 49 25.90 4.03 -8.53
C TYR A 49 26.62 4.96 -7.56
N ARG A 50 26.22 4.98 -6.29
CA ARG A 50 26.96 5.69 -5.24
C ARG A 50 28.40 5.19 -5.15
N GLU A 51 28.61 3.87 -5.11
CA GLU A 51 29.94 3.25 -5.06
C GLU A 51 30.79 3.64 -6.27
N ALA A 52 30.21 3.64 -7.47
CA ALA A 52 30.89 4.08 -8.68
C ALA A 52 31.31 5.56 -8.61
N CYS A 53 30.44 6.45 -8.11
CA CYS A 53 30.79 7.86 -7.91
C CYS A 53 31.86 8.04 -6.83
N ALA A 54 31.83 7.25 -5.75
CA ALA A 54 32.87 7.29 -4.72
C ALA A 54 34.23 6.83 -5.26
N ALA A 55 34.25 5.78 -6.08
CA ALA A 55 35.45 5.29 -6.75
C ALA A 55 36.03 6.28 -7.76
N SER A 56 35.19 7.14 -8.35
CA SER A 56 35.60 8.19 -9.27
C SER A 56 35.87 9.55 -8.60
N GLU A 57 36.04 9.58 -7.27
CA GLU A 57 36.28 10.80 -6.48
C GLU A 57 35.19 11.89 -6.66
N ASN A 58 33.94 11.47 -6.89
CA ASN A 58 32.78 12.36 -7.00
C ASN A 58 31.89 12.27 -5.74
N PRO A 59 32.20 13.01 -4.66
CA PRO A 59 31.46 12.94 -3.40
C PRO A 59 30.05 13.51 -3.50
N GLU A 60 29.82 14.50 -4.37
CA GLU A 60 28.49 15.08 -4.58
C GLU A 60 27.55 14.08 -5.26
N GLY A 61 28.04 13.39 -6.30
CA GLY A 61 27.34 12.31 -6.96
C GLY A 61 27.04 11.15 -6.00
N ALA A 62 28.02 10.74 -5.19
CA ALA A 62 27.82 9.72 -4.18
C ALA A 62 26.73 10.12 -3.15
N SER A 63 26.76 11.38 -2.67
CA SER A 63 25.74 11.89 -1.75
C SER A 63 24.34 11.94 -2.40
N ALA A 64 24.25 12.33 -3.67
CA ALA A 64 22.99 12.34 -4.41
C ALA A 64 22.39 10.92 -4.54
N TRP A 65 23.18 9.94 -4.97
CA TRP A 65 22.74 8.55 -5.09
C TRP A 65 22.35 7.94 -3.74
N HIS A 66 23.11 8.23 -2.68
CA HIS A 66 22.77 7.77 -1.34
C HIS A 66 21.43 8.32 -0.85
N ARG A 67 21.13 9.60 -1.12
CA ARG A 67 19.82 10.19 -0.80
C ARG A 67 18.69 9.50 -1.55
N LEU A 68 18.87 9.21 -2.85
CA LEU A 68 17.88 8.49 -3.64
C LEU A 68 17.66 7.06 -3.11
N ALA A 69 18.73 6.34 -2.74
CA ALA A 69 18.61 5.01 -2.15
C ALA A 69 17.80 5.04 -0.84
N ASN A 70 18.04 6.04 0.02
CA ASN A 70 17.29 6.21 1.26
C ASN A 70 15.82 6.57 1.01
N LEU A 71 15.51 7.38 0.00
CA LEU A 71 14.12 7.67 -0.38
C LEU A 71 13.40 6.39 -0.82
N ALA A 72 14.04 5.57 -1.66
CA ALA A 72 13.48 4.29 -2.09
C ALA A 72 13.23 3.34 -0.90
N ARG A 73 14.16 3.25 0.06
CA ARG A 73 13.98 2.48 1.31
C ARG A 73 12.82 2.99 2.15
N ASN A 74 12.68 4.31 2.30
CA ASN A 74 11.59 4.92 3.05
C ASN A 74 10.24 4.63 2.40
N GLU A 75 10.16 4.69 1.07
CA GLU A 75 8.94 4.35 0.34
C GLU A 75 8.63 2.84 0.44
N ALA A 76 9.65 1.98 0.36
CA ALA A 76 9.49 0.55 0.61
C ALA A 76 8.91 0.30 2.01
N HIS A 77 9.41 0.99 3.04
CA HIS A 77 8.90 0.88 4.41
C HIS A 77 7.39 1.19 4.49
N TRP A 78 6.91 2.21 3.78
CA TRP A 78 5.48 2.54 3.74
C TRP A 78 4.63 1.42 3.14
N PHE A 79 5.12 0.74 2.10
CA PHE A 79 4.42 -0.41 1.52
C PHE A 79 4.34 -1.59 2.49
N SER A 80 5.44 -1.88 3.21
CA SER A 80 5.44 -2.90 4.25
C SER A 80 4.46 -2.57 5.36
N PHE A 81 4.55 -1.36 5.91
CA PHE A 81 3.65 -0.90 6.97
C PHE A 81 2.18 -1.00 6.56
N ARG A 82 1.85 -0.58 5.34
CA ARG A 82 0.48 -0.67 4.83
C ARG A 82 0.01 -2.12 4.68
N ALA A 83 0.90 -3.03 4.30
CA ALA A 83 0.60 -4.45 4.24
C ALA A 83 0.31 -5.01 5.65
N ASP A 84 1.13 -4.64 6.63
CA ASP A 84 0.96 -5.06 8.04
C ASP A 84 -0.40 -4.58 8.59
N VAL A 85 -0.73 -3.29 8.43
CA VAL A 85 -2.02 -2.73 8.86
C VAL A 85 -3.20 -3.45 8.23
N LEU A 86 -3.10 -3.77 6.93
CA LEU A 86 -4.18 -4.44 6.21
C LEU A 86 -4.32 -5.90 6.68
N GLU A 87 -3.22 -6.59 6.92
CA GLU A 87 -3.19 -7.96 7.42
C GLU A 87 -3.80 -8.04 8.83
N ASP A 88 -3.42 -7.13 9.73
CA ASP A 88 -3.96 -7.08 11.08
C ASP A 88 -5.45 -6.73 11.09
N SER A 89 -5.85 -5.77 10.26
CA SER A 89 -7.27 -5.43 10.09
C SER A 89 -8.09 -6.62 9.57
N ALA A 90 -7.52 -7.41 8.65
CA ALA A 90 -8.18 -8.60 8.12
C ALA A 90 -8.39 -9.67 9.19
N LYS A 91 -7.37 -9.90 10.06
CA LYS A 91 -7.47 -10.84 11.19
C LYS A 91 -8.60 -10.43 12.14
N HIS A 92 -8.69 -9.15 12.49
CA HIS A 92 -9.71 -8.66 13.43
C HIS A 92 -11.14 -8.65 12.88
N ILE A 93 -11.32 -8.55 11.56
CA ILE A 93 -12.64 -8.51 10.91
C ILE A 93 -13.14 -9.93 10.56
N LEU A 94 -12.23 -10.84 10.21
CA LEU A 94 -12.60 -12.18 9.70
C LEU A 94 -12.64 -13.26 10.78
N GLU A 95 -12.05 -13.05 11.97
CA GLU A 95 -12.18 -13.97 13.10
C GLU A 95 -13.59 -13.83 13.74
N PRO A 96 -14.44 -14.87 13.73
CA PRO A 96 -15.71 -14.80 14.44
C PRO A 96 -15.45 -14.67 15.94
N LYS A 97 -16.03 -13.65 16.59
CA LYS A 97 -16.10 -13.60 18.06
C LYS A 97 -16.72 -14.92 18.53
N LYS A 98 -15.94 -15.78 19.17
CA LYS A 98 -16.48 -16.94 19.90
C LYS A 98 -17.37 -16.39 21.01
N CYS A 99 -18.69 -16.45 20.83
CA CYS A 99 -19.63 -16.20 21.91
C CYS A 99 -19.42 -17.29 22.96
N ALA A 100 -19.09 -16.86 24.19
CA ALA A 100 -19.02 -17.72 25.37
C ALA A 100 -20.41 -17.92 25.99
#